data_AF-A0AB74M700-F1
#
_entry.id   AF-A0AB74M700-F1
#
_cell.length_a   1.000
_cell.length_b   1.000
_cell.length_c   1.000
_cell.angle_alpha   90.00
_cell.angle_beta   90.00
_cell.angle_gamma   90.00
#
_symmetry.space_group_name_H-M   'P 1'
#
loop_
_entity.id
_entity.type
_entity.pdbx_description
1 polymer ?
#
loop_
_entity_poly.entity_id
_entity_poly.type
_entity_poly.pdbx_seq_one_letter_code
_entity_poly.pdbx_strand_id
1 'polypeptide(L)'
;SGPHIKPGKDFWFYVRSVNLVGKSAFVEASGRASNDAAGYLEFFREKIGKTHLAEALWAEIDNSKLKDEMAEMQTTITETRNEITQTVSKTLEDQSAT
;
A
#
# COMPACT_ATOMS: atom_id res chain seq x y z
N SER A 1 8.33 27.48 17.82
CA SER A 1 6.94 26.98 17.76
C SER A 1 6.53 26.93 16.30
N GLY A 2 6.28 25.75 15.73
CA GLY A 2 5.94 25.59 14.30
C GLY A 2 4.50 26.05 13.95
N PRO A 3 4.13 26.02 12.65
CA PRO A 3 2.91 26.63 12.08
C PRO A 3 1.62 25.81 12.31
N HIS A 4 1.47 25.18 13.47
CA HIS A 4 0.36 24.26 13.72
C HIS A 4 -0.74 24.89 14.57
N ILE A 5 -1.99 24.70 14.16
CA ILE A 5 -3.17 24.99 14.97
C ILE A 5 -3.13 24.09 16.21
N LYS A 6 -3.21 24.68 17.40
CA LYS A 6 -3.10 23.96 18.67
C LYS A 6 -4.49 23.75 19.28
N PRO A 7 -4.79 22.56 19.81
CA PRO A 7 -6.01 22.33 20.58
C PRO A 7 -6.20 23.33 21.72
N GLY A 8 -7.45 23.68 22.01
CA GLY A 8 -7.81 24.53 23.14
C GLY A 8 -7.37 25.99 23.01
N LYS A 9 -6.94 26.43 21.82
CA LYS A 9 -6.59 27.81 21.52
C LYS A 9 -7.56 28.40 20.51
N ASP A 10 -7.94 29.66 20.72
CA ASP A 10 -8.72 30.41 19.77
C ASP A 10 -7.84 30.86 18.61
N PHE A 11 -8.34 30.67 17.40
CA PHE A 11 -7.73 31.12 16.17
C PHE A 11 -8.69 32.06 15.45
N TRP A 12 -8.12 33.08 14.83
CA TRP A 12 -8.82 34.03 13.98
C TRP A 12 -8.32 33.86 12.55
N PHE A 13 -9.23 33.71 11.62
CA PHE A 13 -9.01 33.51 10.20
C PHE A 13 -9.51 34.73 9.45
N TYR A 14 -8.65 35.27 8.60
CA TYR A 14 -8.95 36.41 7.75
C TYR A 14 -8.87 35.95 6.30
N VAL A 15 -10.02 35.88 5.64
CA VAL A 15 -10.14 35.36 4.27
C VAL A 15 -10.50 36.52 3.34
N ARG A 16 -9.81 36.60 2.21
CA ARG A 16 -10.17 37.52 1.10
C ARG A 16 -9.92 36.84 -0.23
N SER A 17 -10.67 37.24 -1.25
CA SER A 17 -10.39 36.85 -2.62
C SER A 17 -9.37 37.78 -3.26
N VAL A 18 -8.62 37.25 -4.23
CA VAL A 18 -7.64 37.99 -5.04
C VAL A 18 -7.84 37.58 -6.50
N ASN A 19 -7.90 38.55 -7.39
CA ASN A 19 -7.89 38.34 -8.84
C ASN A 19 -6.95 39.36 -9.53
N LEU A 20 -6.93 39.36 -10.86
CA LEU A 20 -6.08 40.27 -11.65
C LEU A 20 -6.47 41.75 -11.49
N VAL A 21 -7.72 42.03 -11.14
CA VAL A 21 -8.27 43.39 -11.04
C VAL A 21 -8.12 43.96 -9.63
N GLY A 22 -8.00 43.11 -8.60
CA GLY A 22 -7.79 43.55 -7.23
C GLY A 22 -8.06 42.50 -6.17
N LYS A 23 -8.19 42.98 -4.92
CA LYS A 23 -8.44 42.17 -3.72
C LYS A 23 -9.75 42.61 -3.08
N SER A 24 -10.50 41.66 -2.55
CA SER A 24 -11.69 41.99 -1.77
C SER A 24 -11.33 42.55 -0.38
N ALA A 25 -12.33 43.10 0.30
CA ALA A 25 -12.29 43.25 1.75
C ALA A 25 -12.08 41.88 2.42
N PHE A 26 -11.51 41.90 3.63
CA PHE A 26 -11.39 40.71 4.45
C PHE A 26 -12.73 40.37 5.10
N VAL A 27 -13.01 39.07 5.17
CA VAL A 27 -13.99 38.50 6.08
C VAL A 27 -13.21 37.81 7.20
N GLU A 28 -13.68 38.00 8.43
CA GLU A 28 -13.09 37.41 9.63
C GLU A 28 -13.98 36.28 10.15
N ALA A 29 -13.35 35.19 10.60
CA ALA A 29 -14.02 34.10 11.31
C ALA A 29 -13.11 33.61 12.44
N SER A 30 -13.68 33.14 13.55
CA SER A 30 -12.91 32.53 14.63
C SER A 30 -13.31 31.07 14.85
N GLY A 31 -12.39 30.31 15.45
CA GLY A 31 -12.63 28.92 15.79
C GLY A 31 -11.60 28.40 16.80
N ARG A 32 -12.00 27.39 17.56
CA ARG A 32 -11.13 26.69 18.52
C ARG A 32 -11.01 25.24 18.11
N ALA A 33 -9.78 24.77 17.93
CA ALA A 33 -9.53 23.35 17.71
C ALA A 33 -9.88 22.56 18.99
N SER A 34 -10.62 21.47 18.83
CA SER A 34 -10.99 20.60 19.96
C SER A 34 -9.74 19.96 20.56
N ASN A 35 -9.74 19.78 21.89
CA ASN A 35 -8.74 18.98 22.61
C ASN A 35 -9.28 17.60 23.00
N ASP A 36 -10.40 17.19 22.41
CA ASP A 36 -11.03 15.90 22.66
C ASP A 36 -10.45 14.83 21.74
N ALA A 37 -9.38 14.17 22.19
CA ALA A 37 -8.78 13.07 21.46
C ALA A 37 -9.74 11.87 21.29
N ALA A 38 -10.62 11.61 22.26
CA ALA A 38 -11.55 10.49 22.20
C ALA A 38 -12.61 10.71 21.11
N GLY A 39 -13.17 11.93 21.03
CA GLY A 39 -14.09 12.31 19.97
C GLY A 39 -13.47 12.21 18.58
N TYR A 40 -12.20 12.57 18.41
CA TYR A 40 -11.50 12.36 17.13
C TYR A 40 -11.36 10.88 16.76
N LEU A 41 -11.00 10.02 17.72
CA LEU A 41 -10.91 8.58 17.48
C LEU A 41 -12.26 7.97 17.14
N GLU A 42 -13.33 8.43 17.78
CA GLU A 42 -14.70 8.00 17.47
C GLU A 42 -15.11 8.46 16.07
N PHE A 43 -14.87 9.72 15.73
CA PHE A 43 -15.16 10.28 14.40
C PHE A 43 -14.45 9.51 13.27
N PHE A 44 -13.19 9.12 13.49
CA PHE A 44 -12.41 8.39 12.48
C PHE A 44 -12.52 6.86 12.57
N ARG A 45 -13.27 6.32 13.54
CA ARG A 45 -13.34 4.87 13.83
C ARG A 45 -13.60 4.03 12.59
N GLU A 46 -14.61 4.37 11.79
CA GLU A 46 -14.94 3.59 10.59
C GLU A 46 -13.85 3.62 9.53
N LYS A 47 -13.22 4.78 9.34
CA LYS A 47 -12.15 4.97 8.36
C LYS A 47 -10.91 4.18 8.78
N ILE A 48 -10.53 4.28 10.07
CA ILE A 48 -9.43 3.52 10.67
C ILE A 48 -9.70 2.01 10.58
N GLY A 49 -10.90 1.57 10.95
CA GLY A 49 -11.29 0.17 10.89
C GLY A 49 -11.24 -0.41 9.48
N LYS A 50 -11.75 0.32 8.48
CA LYS A 50 -11.66 -0.08 7.06
C LYS A 50 -10.22 -0.17 6.57
N THR A 51 -9.37 0.80 6.92
CA THR A 51 -7.96 0.80 6.51
C THR A 51 -7.21 -0.38 7.13
N HIS A 52 -7.32 -0.59 8.44
CA HIS A 52 -6.63 -1.71 9.09
C HIS A 52 -7.16 -3.08 8.66
N LEU A 53 -8.47 -3.20 8.42
CA LEU A 53 -9.03 -4.42 7.85
C LEU A 53 -8.48 -4.67 6.44
N ALA A 54 -8.40 -3.63 5.60
CA ALA A 54 -7.82 -3.75 4.26
C ALA A 54 -6.33 -4.11 4.32
N GLU A 55 -5.55 -3.50 5.21
CA GLU A 55 -4.13 -3.84 5.44
C GLU A 55 -3.95 -5.29 5.89
N ALA A 56 -4.75 -5.73 6.87
CA ALA A 56 -4.71 -7.10 7.36
C ALA A 56 -5.09 -8.10 6.27
N LEU A 57 -6.14 -7.82 5.50
CA LEU A 57 -6.57 -8.68 4.39
C LEU A 57 -5.52 -8.74 3.28
N TRP A 58 -4.89 -7.61 2.94
CA TRP A 58 -3.80 -7.58 1.97
C TRP A 58 -2.60 -8.41 2.43
N ALA A 59 -2.23 -8.33 3.70
CA ALA A 59 -1.12 -9.11 4.26
C ALA A 59 -1.38 -10.63 4.22
N GLU A 60 -2.62 -11.06 4.45
CA GLU A 60 -3.01 -12.49 4.36
C GLU A 60 -3.08 -12.98 2.91
N ILE A 61 -3.43 -12.12 1.95
CA ILE A 61 -3.53 -12.47 0.52
C ILE A 61 -2.19 -12.37 -0.19
N ASP A 62 -1.22 -11.63 0.35
CA ASP A 62 0.11 -11.45 -0.24
C ASP A 62 0.90 -12.78 -0.24
N ASN A 63 0.76 -13.48 -1.36
CA ASN A 63 1.41 -14.74 -1.67
C ASN A 63 2.75 -14.55 -2.40
N SER A 64 3.42 -13.41 -2.26
CA SER A 64 4.69 -13.12 -2.90
C SER A 64 5.75 -14.23 -2.70
N LYS A 65 5.76 -14.89 -1.54
CA LYS A 65 6.65 -16.06 -1.29
C LYS A 65 6.35 -17.28 -2.16
N LEU A 66 5.07 -17.57 -2.44
CA LEU A 66 4.70 -18.68 -3.32
C LEU A 66 5.21 -18.47 -4.74
N LYS A 67 5.42 -17.21 -5.16
CA LYS A 67 5.95 -16.88 -6.48
C LYS A 67 7.38 -17.38 -6.66
N ASP A 68 8.23 -17.22 -5.64
CA ASP A 68 9.64 -17.64 -5.69
C ASP A 68 9.74 -19.17 -5.63
N GLU A 69 8.97 -19.81 -4.74
CA GLU A 69 8.88 -21.28 -4.66
C GLU A 69 8.40 -21.91 -5.98
N MET A 70 7.43 -21.29 -6.66
CA MET A 70 6.97 -21.74 -7.98
C MET A 70 8.03 -21.55 -9.07
N ALA A 71 8.84 -20.49 -9.00
CA ALA A 71 9.95 -20.29 -9.95
C ALA A 71 11.04 -21.34 -9.76
N GLU A 72 11.42 -21.65 -8.51
CA GLU A 72 12.36 -22.72 -8.19
C GLU A 72 11.82 -24.08 -8.67
N MET A 73 10.56 -24.39 -8.39
CA MET A 73 9.93 -25.62 -8.85
C MET A 73 9.92 -25.72 -10.39
N GLN A 74 9.66 -24.62 -11.08
CA GLN A 74 9.72 -24.57 -12.54
C GLN A 74 11.12 -24.87 -13.07
N THR A 75 12.17 -24.35 -12.40
CA THR A 75 13.56 -24.66 -12.77
C THR A 75 13.88 -26.14 -12.57
N THR A 76 13.53 -26.71 -11.42
CA THR A 76 13.75 -28.14 -11.15
C THR A 76 13.02 -29.02 -12.15
N ILE A 77 11.76 -28.73 -12.46
CA ILE A 77 11.00 -29.49 -13.48
C ILE A 77 11.69 -29.43 -14.84
N THR A 78 12.24 -28.28 -15.22
CA THR A 78 12.94 -28.11 -16.49
C THR A 78 14.23 -28.91 -16.53
N GLU A 79 15.01 -28.88 -15.45
CA GLU A 79 16.24 -29.67 -15.31
C GLU A 79 15.96 -31.17 -15.38
N THR A 80 15.01 -31.66 -14.57
CA THR A 80 14.60 -33.08 -14.58
C THR A 80 14.10 -33.50 -15.96
N ARG A 81 13.35 -32.64 -16.67
CA ARG A 81 12.90 -32.93 -18.04
C ARG A 81 14.09 -33.08 -19.00
N ASN A 82 15.10 -32.22 -18.90
CA ASN A 82 16.27 -32.28 -19.73
C ASN A 82 17.09 -33.55 -19.45
N GLU A 83 17.26 -33.91 -18.18
CA GLU A 83 17.94 -35.15 -17.76
C GLU A 83 17.23 -36.41 -18.29
N ILE A 84 15.89 -36.46 -18.18
CA ILE A 84 15.09 -37.55 -18.74
C ILE A 84 15.30 -37.64 -20.25
N THR A 85 15.21 -36.50 -20.95
CA THR A 85 15.38 -36.45 -22.41
C THR A 85 16.75 -36.98 -22.82
N GLN A 86 17.82 -36.56 -22.13
CA GLN A 86 19.18 -36.99 -22.41
C GLN A 86 19.38 -38.49 -22.12
N THR A 87 18.83 -38.98 -21.01
CA THR A 87 18.95 -40.39 -20.62
C THR A 87 18.23 -41.30 -21.61
N VAL A 88 17.02 -40.91 -22.05
CA VAL A 88 16.23 -41.64 -23.03
C VAL A 88 16.90 -41.64 -24.40
N SER A 89 17.44 -40.50 -24.87
CA SER A 89 18.18 -40.45 -26.13
C SER A 89 19.37 -41.41 -26.13
N LYS A 90 20.15 -41.42 -25.04
CA LYS A 90 21.32 -42.28 -24.91
C LYS A 90 20.97 -43.77 -24.91
N THR A 91 19.93 -44.19 -24.18
CA THR A 91 19.50 -45.60 -24.18
C THR A 91 18.97 -46.06 -25.54
N LEU A 92 18.32 -45.19 -26.30
CA LEU A 92 17.88 -45.51 -27.67
C LEU A 92 19.05 -45.66 -28.65
N GLU A 93 20.09 -44.83 -28.53
CA GLU A 93 21.32 -44.95 -29.32
C GLU A 93 22.06 -46.26 -29.00
N ASP A 94 22.23 -46.59 -27.71
CA ASP A 94 22.90 -47.82 -27.26
C ASP A 94 22.16 -49.08 -27.75
N GLN A 95 20.81 -49.07 -27.77
CA GLN A 95 20.00 -50.16 -28.31
C GLN A 95 20.08 -50.31 -29.84
N SER A 96 20.33 -49.22 -30.56
CA SER A 96 20.42 -49.22 -32.03
C SER A 96 21.80 -49.65 -32.54
N ALA A 97 22.81 -49.63 -31.67
CA ALA A 97 24.19 -50.02 -31.98
C ALA A 97 24.48 -51.52 -31.74
N THR A 98 23.48 -52.32 -31.35
CA THR A 98 23.56 -53.77 -31.13
C THR A 98 22.83 -54.52 -32.24
#